data_AF-A0A7T8HIZ8-F1
#
_entry.id   AF-A0A7T8HIZ8-F1
#
_cell.length_a   1.000
_cell.length_b   1.000
_cell.length_c   1.000
_cell.angle_alpha   90.00
_cell.angle_beta   90.00
_cell.angle_gamma   90.00
#
_symmetry.space_group_name_H-M   'P 1'
#
loop_
_entity.id
_entity.type
_entity.pdbx_description
1 polymer ?
#
loop_
_entity_poly.entity_id
_entity_poly.type
_entity_poly.pdbx_seq_one_letter_code
_entity_poly.pdbx_strand_id
1 'polypeptide(L)'
;RSGYSIPFEYRTLDSGENFLLYDSGVMDDQRILIFGTQGGLNDLTNIKDWSCDGTFKCAPSLYYQLFTLHVVVRHSSIPRIFALLPNKTTNTYLRLLGCLKHIHPRLNPENVMMDFEKGVISAFEEVFPQANYQD
;
A
#
# COMPACT_ATOMS: atom_id res chain seq x y z
N ARG A 1 -3.06 -14.99 -16.02
CA ARG A 1 -2.14 -14.05 -15.38
C ARG A 1 -1.00 -13.78 -16.35
N SER A 2 -0.94 -12.55 -16.82
CA SER A 2 -0.10 -12.15 -17.94
C SER A 2 1.34 -11.98 -17.43
N GLY A 3 2.31 -12.64 -18.03
CA GLY A 3 3.74 -12.45 -17.74
C GLY A 3 4.25 -11.09 -18.26
N TYR A 4 3.53 -10.01 -17.99
CA TYR A 4 3.84 -8.67 -18.51
C TYR A 4 4.82 -7.97 -17.58
N SER A 5 5.85 -7.39 -18.18
CA SER A 5 6.76 -6.49 -17.47
C SER A 5 6.15 -5.10 -17.40
N ILE A 6 6.37 -4.37 -16.30
CA ILE A 6 5.99 -2.96 -16.22
C ILE A 6 6.93 -2.14 -17.11
N PRO A 7 6.44 -1.40 -18.11
CA PRO A 7 7.28 -0.50 -18.90
C PRO A 7 8.05 0.50 -18.01
N PHE A 8 9.26 0.88 -18.43
CA PHE A 8 10.16 1.71 -17.62
C PHE A 8 9.54 3.07 -17.29
N GLU A 9 8.81 3.65 -18.23
CA GLU A 9 8.09 4.92 -18.12
C GLU A 9 7.03 4.95 -17.01
N TYR A 10 6.55 3.80 -16.54
CA TYR A 10 5.63 3.72 -15.40
C TYR A 10 6.32 3.40 -14.07
N ARG A 11 7.64 3.20 -14.09
CA ARG A 11 8.45 2.91 -12.90
C ARG A 11 9.04 4.17 -12.28
N THR A 12 9.07 5.28 -12.99
CA THR A 12 9.68 6.54 -12.55
C THR A 12 8.74 7.71 -12.81
N LEU A 13 8.84 8.76 -11.99
CA LEU A 13 8.20 10.05 -12.27
C LEU A 13 8.98 10.83 -13.33
N ASP A 14 8.39 11.91 -13.86
CA ASP A 14 9.05 12.83 -14.80
C ASP A 14 10.34 13.44 -14.24
N SER A 15 10.46 13.53 -12.90
CA SER A 15 11.67 13.97 -12.21
C SER A 15 12.82 12.95 -12.24
N GLY A 16 12.57 11.72 -12.70
CA GLY A 16 13.48 10.58 -12.63
C GLY A 16 13.45 9.85 -11.28
N GLU A 17 12.62 10.28 -10.32
CA GLU A 17 12.45 9.56 -9.05
C GLU A 17 11.77 8.20 -9.28
N ASN A 18 12.27 7.16 -8.61
CA ASN A 18 11.60 5.85 -8.60
C ASN A 18 10.20 5.97 -8.00
N PHE A 19 9.23 5.47 -8.75
CA PHE A 19 7.82 5.41 -8.37
C PHE A 19 7.34 3.97 -8.14
N LEU A 20 7.81 2.99 -8.90
CA LEU A 20 7.55 1.58 -8.62
C LEU A 20 8.52 1.12 -7.51
N LEU A 21 8.02 1.06 -6.28
CA LEU A 21 8.79 0.67 -5.10
C LEU A 21 8.98 -0.84 -5.00
N TYR A 22 8.00 -1.62 -5.49
CA TYR A 22 8.05 -3.08 -5.42
C TYR A 22 7.21 -3.76 -6.49
N ASP A 23 7.72 -4.89 -6.97
CA ASP A 23 7.04 -5.84 -7.83
C ASP A 23 7.43 -7.25 -7.38
N SER A 24 6.46 -8.03 -6.89
CA SER A 24 6.75 -9.41 -6.45
C SER A 24 7.11 -10.38 -7.58
N GLY A 25 7.01 -9.93 -8.84
CA GLY A 25 7.53 -10.62 -10.00
C GLY A 25 6.45 -11.13 -10.95
N VAL A 26 6.80 -11.23 -12.23
CA VAL A 26 5.89 -11.64 -13.31
C VAL A 26 5.42 -13.10 -13.20
N MET A 27 6.16 -13.93 -12.46
CA MET A 27 5.83 -15.33 -12.18
C MET A 27 5.04 -15.50 -10.88
N ASP A 28 4.90 -14.44 -10.08
CA ASP A 28 4.07 -14.49 -8.89
C ASP A 28 2.61 -14.46 -9.33
N ASP A 29 1.94 -15.57 -9.05
CA ASP A 29 0.53 -15.72 -9.28
C ASP A 29 -0.23 -14.64 -8.48
N GLN A 30 0.10 -14.42 -7.22
CA GLN A 30 -0.50 -13.39 -6.39
C GLN A 30 0.31 -12.08 -6.46
N ARG A 31 0.69 -11.66 -7.67
CA ARG A 31 1.55 -10.48 -7.89
C ARG A 31 1.03 -9.25 -7.16
N ILE A 32 1.92 -8.57 -6.45
CA ILE A 32 1.66 -7.28 -5.81
C ILE A 32 2.60 -6.26 -6.44
N LEU A 33 2.04 -5.14 -6.88
CA LEU A 33 2.80 -3.97 -7.28
C LEU A 33 2.57 -2.87 -6.25
N ILE A 34 3.65 -2.21 -5.82
CA ILE A 34 3.58 -1.09 -4.88
C ILE A 34 4.23 0.11 -5.55
N PHE A 35 3.48 1.19 -5.61
CA PHE A 35 3.89 2.48 -6.13
C PHE A 35 3.88 3.52 -5.02
N GLY A 36 4.81 4.46 -5.10
CA GLY A 36 4.99 5.53 -4.14
C GLY A 36 6.35 6.18 -4.30
N THR A 37 6.62 7.17 -3.48
CA THR A 37 7.89 7.91 -3.51
C THR A 37 8.63 7.75 -2.19
N GLN A 38 9.92 8.09 -2.17
CA GLN A 38 10.65 8.13 -0.91
C GLN A 38 10.08 9.21 0.02
N GLY A 39 9.62 10.32 -0.57
CA GLY A 39 8.89 11.37 0.15
C GLY A 39 7.60 10.84 0.81
N GLY A 40 6.81 10.04 0.11
CA GLY A 40 5.58 9.45 0.65
C GLY A 40 5.85 8.47 1.81
N LEU A 41 6.90 7.65 1.72
CA LEU A 41 7.33 6.79 2.82
C LEU A 41 7.83 7.60 4.04
N ASN A 42 8.52 8.71 3.80
CA ASN A 42 8.96 9.61 4.86
C ASN A 42 7.76 10.29 5.54
N ASP A 43 6.76 10.72 4.78
CA ASP A 43 5.52 11.27 5.32
C ASP A 43 4.80 10.27 6.22
N LEU A 44 4.65 9.02 5.77
CA LEU A 44 4.07 7.93 6.58
C LEU A 44 4.87 7.68 7.88
N THR A 45 6.18 7.89 7.84
CA THR A 45 7.01 7.77 9.06
C THR A 45 6.79 8.93 10.02
N ASN A 46 6.66 10.15 9.50
CA ASN A 46 6.61 11.37 10.29
C ASN A 46 5.19 11.70 10.78
N ILE A 47 4.16 11.33 10.03
CA ILE A 47 2.75 11.55 10.35
C ILE A 47 2.15 10.22 10.80
N LYS A 48 1.67 10.20 12.04
CA LYS A 48 1.27 8.96 12.73
C LYS A 48 -0.19 8.58 12.57
N ASP A 49 -0.99 9.49 12.04
CA ASP A 49 -2.37 9.26 11.65
C ASP A 49 -2.43 8.81 10.20
N TRP A 50 -2.76 7.55 10.00
CA TRP A 50 -2.89 6.95 8.68
C TRP A 50 -4.35 6.67 8.37
N SER A 51 -4.64 6.59 7.07
CA SER A 51 -5.86 5.99 6.59
C SER A 51 -5.60 5.10 5.38
N CYS A 52 -6.47 4.14 5.12
CA CYS A 52 -6.38 3.34 3.91
C CYS A 52 -7.74 3.05 3.28
N ASP A 53 -7.73 2.86 1.96
CA ASP A 53 -8.92 2.55 1.17
C ASP A 53 -8.58 1.54 0.06
N GLY A 54 -9.50 0.59 -0.17
CA GLY A 54 -9.44 -0.38 -1.26
C GLY A 54 -10.55 -0.11 -2.27
N THR A 55 -10.20 0.43 -3.44
CA THR A 55 -11.18 0.72 -4.51
C THR A 55 -11.13 -0.29 -5.65
N PHE A 56 -12.30 -0.87 -5.97
CA PHE A 56 -12.48 -1.83 -7.07
C PHE A 56 -12.69 -1.14 -8.42
N LYS A 57 -13.33 0.03 -8.41
CA LYS A 57 -13.78 0.73 -9.64
C LYS A 57 -12.61 1.17 -10.53
N CYS A 58 -11.46 1.41 -9.92
CA CYS A 58 -10.25 1.88 -10.58
C CYS A 58 -9.19 0.78 -10.77
N ALA A 59 -9.49 -0.46 -10.36
CA ALA A 59 -8.54 -1.56 -10.51
C ALA A 59 -8.47 -2.00 -11.99
N PRO A 60 -7.26 -2.12 -12.57
CA PRO A 60 -7.09 -2.76 -13.87
C PRO A 60 -7.65 -4.18 -13.83
N SER A 61 -8.18 -4.70 -14.95
CA SER A 61 -8.82 -6.02 -15.03
C SER A 61 -7.95 -7.20 -14.59
N LEU A 62 -6.63 -6.99 -14.47
CA LEU A 62 -5.67 -7.99 -14.00
C LEU A 62 -5.54 -8.04 -12.46
N TYR A 63 -6.07 -7.06 -11.75
CA TYR A 63 -6.03 -6.95 -10.30
C TYR A 63 -7.44 -6.87 -9.72
N TYR A 64 -7.57 -7.31 -8.48
CA TYR A 64 -8.84 -7.27 -7.79
C TYR A 64 -9.14 -5.88 -7.27
N GLN A 65 -8.13 -5.19 -6.72
CA GLN A 65 -8.30 -3.86 -6.12
C GLN A 65 -7.07 -2.99 -6.29
N LEU A 66 -7.31 -1.68 -6.35
CA LEU A 66 -6.30 -0.67 -6.04
C LEU A 66 -6.44 -0.32 -4.56
N PHE A 67 -5.44 -0.68 -3.77
CA PHE A 67 -5.31 -0.28 -2.38
C PHE A 67 -4.49 1.00 -2.27
N THR A 68 -4.88 1.90 -1.37
CA THR A 68 -4.16 3.15 -1.13
C THR A 68 -3.91 3.35 0.36
N LEU A 69 -2.71 3.80 0.69
CA LEU A 69 -2.33 4.20 2.05
C LEU A 69 -2.03 5.69 2.07
N HIS A 70 -2.56 6.36 3.07
CA HIS A 70 -2.60 7.81 3.18
C HIS A 70 -2.03 8.25 4.53
N VAL A 71 -1.56 9.49 4.55
CA VAL A 71 -1.39 10.24 5.80
C VAL A 71 -2.59 11.16 5.99
N VAL A 72 -3.01 11.34 7.24
CA VAL A 72 -4.10 12.24 7.59
C VAL A 72 -3.52 13.52 8.18
N VAL A 73 -3.75 14.65 7.50
CA VAL A 73 -3.26 15.96 7.94
C VAL A 73 -4.41 16.94 7.96
N ARG A 74 -4.73 17.51 9.14
CA ARG A 74 -5.80 18.53 9.31
C ARG A 74 -7.11 18.12 8.61
N HIS A 75 -7.56 16.89 8.87
CA HIS A 75 -8.77 16.28 8.29
C HIS A 75 -8.73 15.99 6.79
N SER A 76 -7.56 16.09 6.15
CA SER A 76 -7.36 15.69 4.75
C SER A 76 -6.61 14.37 4.68
N SER A 77 -7.14 13.43 3.91
CA SER A 77 -6.47 12.17 3.56
C SER A 77 -5.62 12.38 2.31
N ILE A 78 -4.30 12.20 2.44
CA ILE A 78 -3.36 12.43 1.36
C ILE A 78 -2.71 11.10 0.97
N PRO A 79 -2.97 10.57 -0.24
CA PRO A 79 -2.43 9.27 -0.64
C PRO A 79 -0.92 9.36 -0.84
N ARG A 80 -0.20 8.40 -0.27
CA ARG A 80 1.27 8.28 -0.35
C ARG A 80 1.74 6.98 -0.99
N ILE A 81 0.95 5.91 -0.83
CA ILE A 81 1.24 4.61 -1.44
C ILE A 81 0.01 4.11 -2.18
N PHE A 82 0.25 3.50 -3.34
CA PHE A 82 -0.74 2.86 -4.17
C PHE A 82 -0.29 1.42 -4.41
N ALA A 83 -1.17 0.44 -4.22
CA ALA A 83 -0.83 -0.96 -4.42
C ALA A 83 -1.90 -1.68 -5.25
N LEU A 84 -1.46 -2.41 -6.26
CA LEU A 84 -2.34 -3.28 -7.04
C LEU A 84 -2.32 -4.67 -6.43
N LEU A 85 -3.46 -5.10 -5.89
CA LEU A 85 -3.58 -6.34 -5.12
C LEU A 85 -4.40 -7.40 -5.88
N PRO A 86 -4.01 -8.68 -5.82
CA PRO A 86 -4.65 -9.75 -6.57
C PRO A 86 -5.96 -10.24 -5.94
N ASN A 87 -6.21 -9.92 -4.66
CA ASN A 87 -7.40 -10.28 -3.91
C ASN A 87 -7.47 -9.42 -2.63
N LYS A 88 -8.42 -9.71 -1.75
CA LYS A 88 -8.65 -9.00 -0.47
C LYS A 88 -8.51 -9.88 0.78
N THR A 89 -7.63 -10.87 0.70
CA THR A 89 -7.37 -11.77 1.84
C THR A 89 -6.40 -11.11 2.82
N THR A 90 -6.53 -11.44 4.11
CA THR A 90 -5.58 -11.02 5.16
C THR A 90 -4.13 -11.32 4.76
N ASN A 91 -3.86 -12.48 4.19
CA ASN A 91 -2.52 -12.84 3.73
C ASN A 91 -1.96 -11.89 2.65
N THR A 92 -2.80 -11.40 1.74
CA THR A 92 -2.36 -10.40 0.75
C THR A 92 -2.02 -9.07 1.41
N TYR A 93 -2.81 -8.63 2.40
CA TYR A 93 -2.52 -7.42 3.16
C TYR A 93 -1.26 -7.57 4.03
N LEU A 94 -1.05 -8.72 4.67
CA LEU A 94 0.20 -9.03 5.40
C LEU A 94 1.42 -8.94 4.49
N ARG A 95 1.34 -9.50 3.27
CA ARG A 95 2.41 -9.40 2.28
C ARG A 95 2.68 -7.95 1.88
N LEU A 96 1.64 -7.16 1.64
CA LEU A 96 1.76 -5.73 1.32
C LEU A 96 2.46 -4.97 2.47
N LEU A 97 1.92 -5.06 3.69
CA LEU A 97 2.42 -4.31 4.84
C LEU A 97 3.83 -4.77 5.27
N GLY A 98 4.10 -6.08 5.20
CA GLY A 98 5.43 -6.64 5.43
C GLY A 98 6.45 -6.14 4.42
N CYS A 99 6.07 -6.04 3.14
CA CYS A 99 6.91 -5.46 2.10
C CYS A 99 7.20 -3.97 2.36
N LEU A 100 6.18 -3.18 2.69
CA LEU A 100 6.35 -1.77 3.05
C LEU A 100 7.29 -1.59 4.25
N LYS A 101 7.14 -2.42 5.29
CA LYS A 101 8.03 -2.40 6.46
C LYS A 101 9.45 -2.86 6.14
N HIS A 102 9.62 -3.77 5.18
CA HIS A 102 10.95 -4.15 4.70
C HIS A 102 11.62 -2.99 3.93
N ILE A 103 10.88 -2.34 3.02
CA ILE A 103 11.37 -1.18 2.24
C ILE A 103 11.67 0.01 3.16
N HIS A 104 10.82 0.24 4.17
CA HIS A 104 10.95 1.35 5.10
C HIS A 104 10.71 0.92 6.55
N PRO A 105 11.73 0.40 7.25
CA PRO A 105 11.59 -0.19 8.60
C PRO A 105 11.08 0.75 9.70
N ARG A 106 11.14 2.07 9.48
CA ARG A 106 10.68 3.09 10.45
C ARG A 106 9.17 3.35 10.40
N LEU A 107 8.45 2.73 9.48
CA LEU A 107 7.00 2.79 9.43
C LEU A 107 6.42 2.30 10.76
N ASN A 108 5.70 3.18 11.44
CA ASN A 108 5.09 2.91 12.74
C ASN A 108 3.95 3.92 12.97
N PRO A 109 2.73 3.63 12.51
CA PRO A 109 1.55 4.47 12.78
C PRO A 109 1.16 4.41 14.25
N GLU A 110 0.43 5.43 14.71
CA GLU A 110 -0.23 5.44 16.02
C GLU A 110 -1.74 5.26 15.87
N ASN A 111 -2.34 5.82 14.82
CA ASN A 111 -3.76 5.65 14.52
C ASN A 111 -3.91 5.25 13.05
N VAL A 112 -4.79 4.28 12.78
CA VAL A 112 -5.12 3.87 11.43
C VAL A 112 -6.64 3.85 11.26
N MET A 113 -7.13 4.69 10.36
CA MET A 113 -8.53 4.76 9.95
C MET A 113 -8.75 3.91 8.71
N MET A 114 -9.72 3.00 8.75
CA MET A 114 -10.04 2.13 7.61
C MET A 114 -11.49 1.67 7.66
N ASP A 115 -12.07 1.34 6.52
CA ASP A 115 -13.37 0.67 6.49
C ASP A 115 -13.29 -0.70 7.20
N PHE A 116 -14.41 -1.16 7.77
CA PHE A 116 -14.59 -2.41 8.55
C PHE A 116 -14.30 -3.73 7.80
N GLU A 117 -13.43 -3.73 6.80
CA GLU A 117 -12.99 -4.93 6.14
C GLU A 117 -12.04 -5.71 7.06
N LYS A 118 -12.59 -6.78 7.68
CA LYS A 118 -11.87 -7.69 8.58
C LYS A 118 -10.48 -8.13 8.07
N GLY A 119 -10.35 -8.31 6.75
CA GLY A 119 -9.11 -8.76 6.13
C GLY A 119 -7.94 -7.81 6.35
N VAL A 120 -8.16 -6.51 6.15
CA VAL A 120 -7.12 -5.48 6.28
C VAL A 120 -6.85 -5.16 7.76
N ILE A 121 -7.90 -5.10 8.59
CA ILE A 121 -7.77 -4.86 10.04
C ILE A 121 -6.84 -5.90 10.66
N SER A 122 -7.12 -7.20 10.46
CA SER A 122 -6.28 -8.27 11.03
C SER A 122 -4.82 -8.21 10.57
N ALA A 123 -4.57 -7.77 9.33
CA ALA A 123 -3.21 -7.64 8.83
C ALA A 123 -2.46 -6.45 9.46
N PHE A 124 -3.15 -5.33 9.67
CA PHE A 124 -2.58 -4.19 10.36
C PHE A 124 -2.30 -4.51 11.84
N GLU A 125 -3.24 -5.14 12.54
CA GLU A 125 -3.07 -5.58 13.93
C GLU A 125 -1.83 -6.47 14.10
N GLU A 126 -1.57 -7.36 13.15
CA GLU A 126 -0.40 -8.25 13.17
C GLU A 126 0.92 -7.49 12.91
N VAL A 127 0.94 -6.56 11.95
CA VAL A 127 2.18 -5.87 11.54
C VAL A 127 2.50 -4.65 12.42
N PHE A 128 1.47 -4.00 12.96
CA PHE A 128 1.53 -2.79 13.79
C PHE A 128 0.68 -2.93 15.07
N PRO A 129 1.00 -3.89 15.96
CA PRO A 129 0.17 -4.23 17.12
C PRO A 129 0.00 -3.13 18.18
N GLN A 130 0.71 -2.01 18.05
CA GLN A 130 0.65 -0.88 18.97
C GLN A 130 -0.19 0.29 18.44
N ALA A 131 -0.68 0.21 17.21
CA ALA A 131 -1.55 1.24 16.64
C ALA A 131 -3.00 1.07 17.12
N ASN A 132 -3.72 2.19 17.18
CA ASN A 132 -5.16 2.21 17.41
C ASN A 132 -5.89 2.13 16.06
N TYR A 133 -6.96 1.35 16.02
CA TYR A 133 -7.79 1.15 14.83
C TYR A 133 -9.13 1.84 15.00
N GLN A 134 -9.50 2.64 14.01
CA GLN A 134 -10.70 3.46 14.00
C GLN A 134 -11.41 3.32 12.65
N ASP A 135 -12.71 3.61 12.66
CA ASP A 135 -13.59 3.58 11.50
C ASP A 135 -13.98 5.00 11.07
#